data_AF-A0AAE0SD48-F1
#
_entry.id   AF-A0AAE0SD48-F1
#
_cell.length_a   1.000
_cell.length_b   1.000
_cell.length_c   1.000
_cell.angle_alpha   90.00
_cell.angle_beta   90.00
_cell.angle_gamma   90.00
#
_symmetry.space_group_name_H-M   'P 1'
#
loop_
_entity.id
_entity.type
_entity.pdbx_description
1 polymer ?
#
loop_
_entity_poly.entity_id
_entity_poly.type
_entity_poly.pdbx_seq_one_letter_code
_entity_poly.pdbx_strand_id
1 'polypeptide(L)'
;MGAQESKGQAVLALFSEEERTRINNIFHKLAHGHKSFSSEQFKTFLSKDIDDGFKASLFAAFLKCGGQISASHKASGVSEAHFSFLLAKVLKGSSTEKADVLCLLCSDEGKKEKTVKELSKIVKSLCNAFLKLDHSKVHNTWKSKYTTQDIDRMVQYFFTDQKTQVVFPEDTVWSEAEVEEWMTKTDMFITVFETVFRLLFPIRSEGYNSDSAKSFLPTATNVDWSKVKTILDIPSIIYLNHNLSSSLQLQWRFLYSNTLYGDSYSQLVAHILEQGPCLIVIRDKDGHIFGGFISTSCKITSKFSGSSDCFLFTLSPKYGVYTATGYNDNFFYLNQGVQTLPNGLGMGGQLNYFGLWLDQSFIKGHSKAVPKCTTFGSPQLSGKQEFEVDTVEVWGVGSGPKKNHDSDEEDKHAKKSILDKDATAKAFLELAGKSQVSEGLREPMEEEMSEEMKKKMNTIPKMF
;
A
#
# COMPACT_ATOMS: atom_id res chain seq x y z
N MET A 1 -16.42 -16.03 40.22
CA MET A 1 -15.99 -14.69 39.74
C MET A 1 -14.47 -14.50 39.80
N GLY A 2 -13.78 -14.76 40.93
CA GLY A 2 -12.34 -14.48 41.06
C GLY A 2 -11.36 -15.15 40.07
N ALA A 3 -11.63 -16.36 39.58
CA ALA A 3 -10.72 -17.03 38.62
C ALA A 3 -10.77 -16.44 37.19
N GLN A 4 -11.90 -15.84 36.80
CA GLN A 4 -12.07 -15.23 35.47
C GLN A 4 -11.60 -13.77 35.47
N GLU A 5 -11.80 -13.03 36.57
CA GLU A 5 -11.16 -11.72 36.77
C GLU A 5 -9.64 -11.84 36.78
N SER A 6 -9.09 -12.88 37.43
CA SER A 6 -7.66 -13.19 37.41
C SER A 6 -7.12 -13.49 36.01
N LYS A 7 -7.83 -14.28 35.19
CA LYS A 7 -7.43 -14.54 33.79
C LYS A 7 -7.59 -13.31 32.88
N GLY A 8 -8.63 -12.50 33.09
CA GLY A 8 -8.83 -11.25 32.36
C GLY A 8 -7.73 -10.23 32.65
N GLN A 9 -7.34 -10.10 33.93
CA GLN A 9 -6.21 -9.28 34.35
C GLN A 9 -4.87 -9.78 33.77
N ALA A 10 -4.67 -11.10 33.69
CA ALA A 10 -3.46 -11.69 33.09
C ALA A 10 -3.36 -11.43 31.58
N VAL A 11 -4.49 -11.27 30.87
CA VAL A 11 -4.51 -10.97 29.43
C VAL A 11 -4.40 -9.48 29.15
N LEU A 12 -5.00 -8.63 29.99
CA LEU A 12 -4.70 -7.19 29.99
C LEU A 12 -3.20 -6.95 30.24
N ALA A 13 -2.57 -7.81 31.05
CA ALA A 13 -1.17 -8.26 30.96
C ALA A 13 -0.35 -7.79 29.75
N LEU A 14 -0.84 -8.22 28.57
CA LEU A 14 -0.17 -8.14 27.28
C LEU A 14 -0.20 -6.74 26.65
N PHE A 15 -1.06 -5.88 27.15
CA PHE A 15 -1.21 -4.50 26.72
C PHE A 15 -0.45 -3.54 27.63
N SER A 16 0.07 -2.45 27.07
CA SER A 16 0.62 -1.34 27.87
C SER A 16 -0.47 -0.70 28.75
N GLU A 17 -0.08 0.05 29.79
CA GLU A 17 -1.05 0.74 30.65
C GLU A 17 -1.95 1.71 29.86
N GLU A 18 -1.40 2.37 28.85
CA GLU A 18 -2.15 3.23 27.93
C GLU A 18 -3.17 2.43 27.09
N GLU A 19 -2.73 1.32 26.51
CA GLU A 19 -3.59 0.43 25.73
C GLU A 19 -4.74 -0.11 26.60
N ARG A 20 -4.46 -0.55 27.83
CA ARG A 20 -5.47 -0.99 28.80
C ARG A 20 -6.48 0.11 29.11
N THR A 21 -5.99 1.33 29.38
CA THR A 21 -6.85 2.49 29.65
C THR A 21 -7.78 2.76 28.48
N ARG A 22 -7.29 2.66 27.25
CA ARG A 22 -8.11 2.83 26.03
C ARG A 22 -9.13 1.70 25.86
N ILE A 23 -8.74 0.44 26.05
CA ILE A 23 -9.64 -0.71 26.02
C ILE A 23 -10.80 -0.51 27.00
N ASN A 24 -10.48 -0.14 28.24
CA ASN A 24 -11.47 0.10 29.29
C ASN A 24 -12.41 1.27 28.95
N ASN A 25 -11.86 2.36 28.41
CA ASN A 25 -12.66 3.50 27.97
C ASN A 25 -13.61 3.16 26.81
N ILE A 26 -13.15 2.35 25.84
CA ILE A 26 -14.00 1.87 24.74
C ILE A 26 -15.10 0.96 25.29
N PHE A 27 -14.77 0.03 26.18
CA PHE A 27 -15.74 -0.86 26.81
C PHE A 27 -16.78 -0.07 27.61
N HIS A 28 -16.37 0.89 28.43
CA HIS A 28 -17.28 1.71 29.23
C HIS A 28 -18.26 2.52 28.36
N LYS A 29 -17.79 3.03 27.21
CA LYS A 29 -18.65 3.69 26.21
C LYS A 29 -19.67 2.73 25.60
N LEU A 30 -19.24 1.54 25.20
CA LEU A 30 -20.11 0.49 24.65
C LEU A 30 -21.17 0.02 25.64
N ALA A 31 -20.77 -0.17 26.90
CA ALA A 31 -21.63 -0.69 27.96
C ALA A 31 -22.44 0.40 28.69
N HIS A 32 -22.27 1.68 28.34
CA HIS A 32 -22.90 2.80 29.05
C HIS A 32 -22.69 2.73 30.59
N GLY A 33 -21.50 2.30 31.02
CA GLY A 33 -21.16 2.12 32.44
C GLY A 33 -21.69 0.83 33.10
N HIS A 34 -22.37 -0.06 32.36
CA HIS A 34 -22.78 -1.37 32.86
C HIS A 34 -21.66 -2.42 32.77
N LYS A 35 -21.85 -3.56 33.45
CA LYS A 35 -20.88 -4.69 33.47
C LYS A 35 -20.79 -5.48 32.16
N SER A 36 -21.72 -5.23 31.24
CA SER A 36 -21.79 -5.88 29.93
C SER A 36 -22.60 -5.03 28.94
N PHE A 37 -22.36 -5.19 27.64
CA PHE A 37 -23.14 -4.55 26.58
C PHE A 37 -23.93 -5.55 25.72
N SER A 38 -25.09 -5.13 25.19
CA SER A 38 -25.98 -5.93 24.34
C SER A 38 -25.60 -5.86 22.85
N SER A 39 -26.21 -6.73 22.04
CA SER A 39 -26.02 -6.72 20.58
C SER A 39 -26.47 -5.39 19.94
N GLU A 40 -27.54 -4.79 20.45
CA GLU A 40 -28.06 -3.51 19.95
C GLU A 40 -27.11 -2.35 20.23
N GLN A 41 -26.56 -2.29 21.46
CA GLN A 41 -25.55 -1.30 21.84
C GLN A 41 -24.31 -1.44 20.96
N PHE A 42 -23.84 -2.66 20.73
CA PHE A 42 -22.69 -2.93 19.87
C PHE A 42 -22.94 -2.52 18.42
N LYS A 43 -24.09 -2.88 17.85
CA LYS A 43 -24.45 -2.51 16.47
C LYS A 43 -24.53 -0.99 16.27
N THR A 44 -25.02 -0.28 17.28
CA THR A 44 -25.17 1.19 17.27
C THR A 44 -23.83 1.90 17.41
N PHE A 45 -22.89 1.31 18.17
CA PHE A 45 -21.55 1.86 18.37
C PHE A 45 -20.69 1.77 17.11
N LEU A 46 -20.77 0.65 16.37
CA LEU A 46 -20.01 0.45 15.14
C LEU A 46 -20.54 1.31 13.98
N SER A 47 -19.64 1.73 13.08
CA SER A 47 -20.00 2.56 11.91
C SER A 47 -21.17 1.96 11.12
N LYS A 48 -22.01 2.83 10.54
CA LYS A 48 -23.09 2.45 9.63
C LYS A 48 -22.58 1.82 8.33
N ASP A 49 -21.30 2.04 8.00
CA ASP A 49 -20.66 1.50 6.80
C ASP A 49 -20.42 -0.01 6.87
N ILE A 50 -20.43 -0.57 8.08
CA ILE A 50 -20.24 -1.99 8.36
C ILE A 50 -21.59 -2.71 8.28
N ASP A 51 -21.62 -3.84 7.59
CA ASP A 51 -22.85 -4.60 7.41
C ASP A 51 -23.33 -5.25 8.73
N ASP A 52 -24.65 -5.30 8.91
CA ASP A 52 -25.27 -5.82 10.13
C ASP A 52 -24.99 -7.31 10.37
N GLY A 53 -24.75 -8.07 9.29
CA GLY A 53 -24.35 -9.47 9.37
C GLY A 53 -22.99 -9.62 10.04
N PHE A 54 -22.01 -8.84 9.62
CA PHE A 54 -20.67 -8.82 10.19
C PHE A 54 -20.66 -8.25 11.60
N LYS A 55 -21.47 -7.21 11.89
CA LYS A 55 -21.66 -6.73 13.28
C LYS A 55 -22.18 -7.84 14.19
N ALA A 56 -23.14 -8.65 13.71
CA ALA A 56 -23.66 -9.79 14.46
C ALA A 56 -22.59 -10.89 14.65
N SER A 57 -21.81 -11.21 13.61
CA SER A 57 -20.68 -12.14 13.70
C SER A 57 -19.61 -11.68 14.70
N LEU A 58 -19.23 -10.40 14.68
CA LEU A 58 -18.30 -9.81 15.65
C LEU A 58 -18.84 -9.94 17.09
N PHE A 59 -20.10 -9.56 17.31
CA PHE A 59 -20.72 -9.68 18.62
C PHE A 59 -20.75 -11.13 19.13
N ALA A 60 -21.10 -12.07 18.26
CA ALA A 60 -21.10 -13.50 18.58
C ALA A 60 -19.68 -14.00 18.90
N ALA A 61 -18.66 -13.57 18.17
CA ALA A 61 -17.27 -13.92 18.44
C ALA A 61 -16.82 -13.40 19.81
N PHE A 62 -17.16 -12.16 20.18
CA PHE A 62 -16.89 -11.64 21.51
C PHE A 62 -17.54 -12.47 22.61
N LEU A 63 -18.83 -12.84 22.47
CA LEU A 63 -19.51 -13.68 23.46
C LEU A 63 -18.88 -15.07 23.62
N LYS A 64 -18.40 -15.66 22.52
CA LYS A 64 -17.80 -17.00 22.52
C LYS A 64 -16.33 -16.98 22.98
N CYS A 65 -15.65 -15.85 22.84
CA CYS A 65 -14.24 -15.70 23.20
C CYS A 65 -14.05 -15.59 24.72
N GLY A 66 -13.80 -16.73 25.37
CA GLY A 66 -13.60 -16.80 26.82
C GLY A 66 -13.75 -18.20 27.44
N GLY A 67 -14.04 -19.23 26.63
CA GLY A 67 -14.44 -20.56 27.12
C GLY A 67 -15.86 -20.55 27.68
N GLN A 68 -16.43 -21.72 27.98
CA GLN A 68 -17.79 -21.86 28.52
C GLN A 68 -18.01 -20.95 29.74
N ILE A 69 -18.52 -19.74 29.50
CA ILE A 69 -19.39 -19.07 30.47
C ILE A 69 -20.49 -20.11 30.70
N SER A 70 -20.55 -20.61 31.93
CA SER A 70 -21.54 -21.56 32.40
C SER A 70 -22.83 -21.52 31.57
N ALA A 71 -23.17 -22.65 30.95
CA ALA A 71 -24.46 -22.90 30.33
C ALA A 71 -25.66 -22.71 31.30
N SER A 72 -25.43 -22.25 32.53
CA SER A 72 -26.46 -21.91 33.51
C SER A 72 -27.02 -20.48 33.39
N HIS A 73 -26.42 -19.59 32.60
CA HIS A 73 -27.06 -18.32 32.23
C HIS A 73 -26.64 -17.95 30.80
N LYS A 74 -27.61 -17.87 29.88
CA LYS A 74 -27.42 -17.15 28.61
C LYS A 74 -26.93 -15.75 28.97
N ALA A 75 -25.63 -15.50 28.91
CA ALA A 75 -25.09 -14.16 29.11
C ALA A 75 -25.68 -13.30 27.98
N SER A 76 -26.58 -12.38 28.34
CA SER A 76 -27.28 -11.54 27.37
C SER A 76 -26.38 -10.43 26.79
N GLY A 77 -25.11 -10.38 27.18
CA GLY A 77 -24.18 -9.33 26.80
C GLY A 77 -22.71 -9.70 26.99
N VAL A 78 -21.85 -8.96 26.30
CA VAL A 78 -20.38 -9.10 26.32
C VAL A 78 -19.83 -8.37 27.53
N SER A 79 -19.11 -9.06 28.40
CA SER A 79 -18.41 -8.45 29.55
C SER A 79 -17.02 -7.91 29.19
N GLU A 80 -16.42 -7.16 30.10
CA GLU A 80 -15.08 -6.56 29.92
C GLU A 80 -14.02 -7.64 29.65
N ALA A 81 -14.13 -8.79 30.32
CA ALA A 81 -13.24 -9.92 30.12
C ALA A 81 -13.34 -10.44 28.67
N HIS A 82 -14.54 -10.74 28.18
CA HIS A 82 -14.77 -11.17 26.79
C HIS A 82 -14.19 -10.20 25.77
N PHE A 83 -14.46 -8.91 25.99
CA PHE A 83 -13.97 -7.83 25.13
C PHE A 83 -12.44 -7.79 25.08
N SER A 84 -11.80 -7.84 26.25
CA SER A 84 -10.34 -7.78 26.38
C SER A 84 -9.65 -9.05 25.83
N PHE A 85 -10.23 -10.23 26.06
CA PHE A 85 -9.70 -11.51 25.55
C PHE A 85 -9.64 -11.55 24.03
N LEU A 86 -10.75 -11.19 23.36
CA LEU A 86 -10.77 -11.24 21.90
C LEU A 86 -9.78 -10.24 21.31
N LEU A 87 -9.74 -9.02 21.84
CA LEU A 87 -8.78 -8.01 21.39
C LEU A 87 -7.33 -8.45 21.61
N ALA A 88 -7.02 -9.12 22.73
CA ALA A 88 -5.70 -9.68 22.97
C ALA A 88 -5.33 -10.73 21.93
N LYS A 89 -6.23 -11.70 21.68
CA LYS A 89 -6.02 -12.75 20.66
C LYS A 89 -5.75 -12.16 19.28
N VAL A 90 -6.50 -11.14 18.88
CA VAL A 90 -6.34 -10.51 17.57
C VAL A 90 -5.07 -9.66 17.49
N LEU A 91 -4.81 -8.81 18.48
CA LEU A 91 -3.79 -7.76 18.39
C LEU A 91 -2.41 -8.15 18.95
N LYS A 92 -2.36 -9.13 19.85
CA LYS A 92 -1.14 -9.56 20.56
C LYS A 92 -0.96 -11.09 20.54
N GLY A 93 -1.95 -11.84 20.07
CA GLY A 93 -1.96 -13.30 20.09
C GLY A 93 -1.16 -13.98 18.99
N SER A 94 -1.02 -15.30 19.12
CA SER A 94 -0.35 -16.16 18.13
C SER A 94 -1.17 -16.33 16.84
N SER A 95 -0.58 -16.97 15.82
CA SER A 95 -1.29 -17.39 14.61
C SER A 95 -2.50 -18.27 14.93
N THR A 96 -2.35 -19.21 15.86
CA THR A 96 -3.44 -20.07 16.36
C THR A 96 -4.57 -19.25 16.97
N GLU A 97 -4.26 -18.28 17.83
CA GLU A 97 -5.29 -17.44 18.47
C GLU A 97 -6.03 -16.56 17.46
N LYS A 98 -5.35 -16.07 16.42
CA LYS A 98 -5.98 -15.32 15.32
C LYS A 98 -6.88 -16.21 14.46
N ALA A 99 -6.44 -17.43 14.16
CA ALA A 99 -7.23 -18.42 13.44
C ALA A 99 -8.50 -18.82 14.20
N ASP A 100 -8.39 -19.05 15.52
CA ASP A 100 -9.53 -19.29 16.41
C ASP A 100 -10.53 -18.13 16.32
N VAL A 101 -10.08 -16.88 16.42
CA VAL A 101 -10.99 -15.72 16.30
C VAL A 101 -11.66 -15.67 14.92
N LEU A 102 -10.96 -15.97 13.83
CA LEU A 102 -11.58 -16.04 12.50
C LEU A 102 -12.66 -17.14 12.43
N CYS A 103 -12.39 -18.30 13.00
CA CYS A 103 -13.35 -19.40 13.12
C CYS A 103 -14.58 -19.00 13.96
N LEU A 104 -14.38 -18.24 15.05
CA LEU A 104 -15.46 -17.73 15.91
C LEU A 104 -16.37 -16.71 15.19
N LEU A 105 -15.84 -15.96 14.22
CA LEU A 105 -16.62 -15.03 13.39
C LEU A 105 -17.56 -15.75 12.41
N CYS A 106 -17.31 -17.03 12.11
CA CYS A 106 -18.19 -17.82 11.28
C CYS A 106 -19.47 -18.19 12.05
N SER A 107 -20.64 -18.02 11.43
CA SER A 107 -21.94 -18.02 12.11
C SER A 107 -22.43 -19.38 12.64
N ASP A 108 -21.73 -20.48 12.39
CA ASP A 108 -22.22 -21.82 12.75
C ASP A 108 -21.68 -22.30 14.11
N GLU A 109 -22.60 -22.48 15.07
CA GLU A 109 -22.31 -22.79 16.47
C GLU A 109 -21.82 -24.24 16.64
N GLY A 110 -20.63 -24.41 17.23
CA GLY A 110 -20.15 -25.70 17.72
C GLY A 110 -19.35 -26.56 16.74
N LYS A 111 -19.32 -26.24 15.44
CA LYS A 111 -18.42 -26.91 14.50
C LYS A 111 -17.01 -26.36 14.59
N LYS A 112 -16.05 -27.24 14.89
CA LYS A 112 -14.61 -26.95 14.87
C LYS A 112 -14.07 -26.76 13.45
N GLU A 113 -14.73 -27.38 12.49
CA GLU A 113 -14.38 -27.29 11.08
C GLU A 113 -15.21 -26.20 10.39
N LYS A 114 -14.63 -25.57 9.37
CA LYS A 114 -15.25 -24.51 8.58
C LYS A 114 -15.11 -24.80 7.09
N THR A 115 -16.15 -24.55 6.34
CA THR A 115 -16.07 -24.61 4.87
C THR A 115 -15.36 -23.37 4.33
N VAL A 116 -14.68 -23.51 3.19
CA VAL A 116 -14.07 -22.38 2.46
C VAL A 116 -15.13 -21.31 2.15
N LYS A 117 -16.37 -21.71 1.86
CA LYS A 117 -17.50 -20.79 1.65
C LYS A 117 -17.80 -19.91 2.86
N GLU A 118 -17.86 -20.50 4.05
CA GLU A 118 -18.11 -19.76 5.30
C GLU A 118 -16.98 -18.78 5.60
N LEU A 119 -15.73 -19.24 5.45
CA LEU A 119 -14.55 -18.40 5.63
C LEU A 119 -14.55 -17.24 4.63
N SER A 120 -14.79 -17.53 3.34
CA SER A 120 -14.84 -16.55 2.26
C SER A 120 -15.88 -15.46 2.51
N LYS A 121 -17.04 -15.80 3.09
CA LYS A 121 -18.07 -14.83 3.47
C LYS A 121 -17.57 -13.87 4.55
N ILE A 122 -16.90 -14.38 5.59
CA ILE A 122 -16.34 -13.55 6.67
C ILE A 122 -15.15 -12.72 6.16
N VAL A 123 -14.26 -13.32 5.38
CA VAL A 123 -13.13 -12.64 4.73
C VAL A 123 -13.61 -11.51 3.82
N LYS A 124 -14.67 -11.72 3.05
CA LYS A 124 -15.32 -10.67 2.24
C LYS A 124 -15.87 -9.54 3.11
N SER A 125 -16.45 -9.86 4.25
CA SER A 125 -16.97 -8.85 5.20
C SER A 125 -15.84 -8.03 5.81
N LEU A 126 -14.72 -8.68 6.18
CA LEU A 126 -13.49 -8.04 6.64
C LEU A 126 -12.89 -7.12 5.56
N CYS A 127 -12.81 -7.57 4.30
CA CYS A 127 -12.31 -6.73 3.20
C CYS A 127 -13.21 -5.51 2.97
N ASN A 128 -14.54 -5.69 3.01
CA ASN A 128 -15.48 -4.58 2.92
C ASN A 128 -15.30 -3.59 4.08
N ALA A 129 -15.20 -4.08 5.32
CA ALA A 129 -14.96 -3.24 6.48
C ALA A 129 -13.62 -2.51 6.35
N PHE A 130 -12.57 -3.18 5.91
CA PHE A 130 -11.26 -2.59 5.69
C PHE A 130 -11.31 -1.42 4.70
N LEU A 131 -11.90 -1.62 3.51
CA LEU A 131 -11.98 -0.60 2.47
C LEU A 131 -12.92 0.58 2.79
N LYS A 132 -13.84 0.41 3.75
CA LYS A 132 -14.76 1.46 4.20
C LYS A 132 -14.32 2.15 5.50
N LEU A 133 -13.58 1.47 6.36
CA LEU A 133 -13.09 2.04 7.62
C LEU A 133 -11.74 2.71 7.45
N ASP A 134 -10.91 2.19 6.56
CA ASP A 134 -9.69 2.87 6.15
C ASP A 134 -10.08 4.01 5.21
N HIS A 135 -10.53 5.11 5.81
CA HIS A 135 -10.67 6.42 5.19
C HIS A 135 -9.66 7.38 5.81
N SER A 136 -8.45 6.88 6.12
CA SER A 136 -7.35 7.76 6.50
C SER A 136 -7.24 8.89 5.46
N LYS A 137 -6.81 10.09 5.88
CA LYS A 137 -6.70 11.27 4.99
C LYS A 137 -5.91 11.00 3.70
N VAL A 138 -5.14 9.91 3.64
CA VAL A 138 -4.38 9.37 2.50
C VAL A 138 -5.27 8.84 1.37
N HIS A 139 -6.46 8.29 1.67
CA HIS A 139 -7.47 7.89 0.67
C HIS A 139 -7.97 9.06 -0.18
N ASN A 140 -7.82 10.29 0.31
CA ASN A 140 -8.22 11.48 -0.44
C ASN A 140 -7.30 11.81 -1.62
N THR A 141 -6.17 11.09 -1.76
CA THR A 141 -5.27 11.27 -2.90
C THR A 141 -5.63 10.43 -4.11
N TRP A 142 -6.38 9.32 -3.95
CA TRP A 142 -6.83 8.48 -5.05
C TRP A 142 -8.29 8.78 -5.42
N LYS A 143 -8.56 9.15 -6.67
CA LYS A 143 -9.94 9.27 -7.20
C LYS A 143 -10.34 8.01 -7.98
N SER A 144 -10.31 6.87 -7.30
CA SER A 144 -10.76 5.59 -7.85
C SER A 144 -11.97 5.03 -7.10
N LYS A 145 -12.86 4.37 -7.83
CA LYS A 145 -13.99 3.63 -7.27
C LYS A 145 -13.68 2.15 -7.34
N TYR A 146 -14.29 1.38 -6.44
CA TYR A 146 -14.26 -0.08 -6.49
C TYR A 146 -15.69 -0.61 -6.44
N THR A 147 -15.88 -1.82 -6.95
CA THR A 147 -17.13 -2.54 -7.03
C THR A 147 -17.07 -3.78 -6.15
N THR A 148 -18.22 -4.45 -5.96
CA THR A 148 -18.25 -5.75 -5.28
C THR A 148 -17.41 -6.80 -6.00
N GLN A 149 -17.33 -6.75 -7.33
CA GLN A 149 -16.51 -7.67 -8.13
C GLN A 149 -15.02 -7.50 -7.83
N ASP A 150 -14.55 -6.26 -7.61
CA ASP A 150 -13.14 -6.00 -7.27
C ASP A 150 -12.78 -6.58 -5.89
N ILE A 151 -13.72 -6.51 -4.94
CA ILE A 151 -13.57 -7.15 -3.63
C ILE A 151 -13.59 -8.68 -3.78
N ASP A 152 -14.47 -9.22 -4.62
CA ASP A 152 -14.55 -10.66 -4.88
C ASP A 152 -13.25 -11.19 -5.50
N ARG A 153 -12.59 -10.43 -6.40
CA ARG A 153 -11.26 -10.78 -6.91
C ARG A 153 -10.22 -10.85 -5.79
N MET A 154 -10.22 -9.88 -4.87
CA MET A 154 -9.31 -9.85 -3.71
C MET A 154 -9.56 -11.04 -2.76
N VAL A 155 -10.82 -11.39 -2.50
CA VAL A 155 -11.17 -12.55 -1.68
C VAL A 155 -10.74 -13.83 -2.38
N GLN A 156 -11.03 -13.98 -3.67
CA GLN A 156 -10.63 -15.15 -4.45
C GLN A 156 -9.10 -15.34 -4.43
N TYR A 157 -8.33 -14.24 -4.49
CA TYR A 157 -6.87 -14.29 -4.37
C TYR A 157 -6.41 -14.93 -3.05
N PHE A 158 -7.04 -14.58 -1.93
CA PHE A 158 -6.73 -15.19 -0.63
C PHE A 158 -7.03 -16.70 -0.60
N PHE A 159 -8.02 -17.16 -1.36
CA PHE A 159 -8.37 -18.58 -1.50
C PHE A 159 -7.80 -19.21 -2.78
N THR A 160 -6.67 -18.70 -3.29
CA THR A 160 -5.95 -19.30 -4.42
C THR A 160 -4.58 -19.76 -3.97
N ASP A 161 -4.24 -21.01 -4.28
CA ASP A 161 -2.87 -21.50 -4.11
C ASP A 161 -1.97 -20.78 -5.13
N GLN A 162 -1.06 -19.94 -4.64
CA GLN A 162 -0.27 -19.06 -5.50
C GLN A 162 0.74 -19.82 -6.39
N LYS A 163 1.12 -21.05 -6.04
CA LYS A 163 2.06 -21.85 -6.84
C LYS A 163 1.36 -22.50 -8.02
N THR A 164 0.18 -23.07 -7.78
CA THR A 164 -0.61 -23.81 -8.76
C THR A 164 -1.66 -22.95 -9.48
N GLN A 165 -1.97 -21.77 -8.93
CA GLN A 165 -3.01 -20.85 -9.38
C GLN A 165 -4.42 -21.48 -9.35
N VAL A 166 -4.62 -22.47 -8.48
CA VAL A 166 -5.89 -23.17 -8.28
C VAL A 166 -6.65 -22.55 -7.11
N VAL A 167 -7.91 -22.19 -7.35
CA VAL A 167 -8.83 -21.69 -6.32
C VAL A 167 -9.33 -22.87 -5.49
N PHE A 168 -9.34 -22.75 -4.16
CA PHE A 168 -9.90 -23.77 -3.28
C PHE A 168 -11.42 -23.91 -3.51
N PRO A 169 -11.95 -25.13 -3.70
CA PRO A 169 -13.39 -25.34 -3.86
C PRO A 169 -14.18 -24.88 -2.63
N GLU A 170 -15.34 -24.25 -2.83
CA GLU A 170 -16.17 -23.68 -1.75
C GLU A 170 -16.59 -24.70 -0.69
N ASP A 171 -16.84 -25.94 -1.09
CA ASP A 171 -17.29 -27.03 -0.21
C ASP A 171 -16.14 -27.71 0.55
N THR A 172 -14.89 -27.29 0.31
CA THR A 172 -13.73 -27.82 1.04
C THR A 172 -13.86 -27.47 2.51
N VAL A 173 -13.69 -28.48 3.37
CA VAL A 173 -13.76 -28.34 4.83
C VAL A 173 -12.34 -28.22 5.38
N TRP A 174 -12.09 -27.20 6.18
CA TRP A 174 -10.83 -26.96 6.88
C TRP A 174 -11.02 -27.09 8.39
N SER A 175 -10.09 -27.81 9.01
CA SER A 175 -9.85 -27.78 10.45
C SER A 175 -9.25 -26.45 10.88
N GLU A 176 -9.29 -26.16 12.18
CA GLU A 176 -8.69 -24.95 12.76
C GLU A 176 -7.18 -24.83 12.45
N ALA A 177 -6.47 -25.96 12.42
CA ALA A 177 -5.05 -26.01 12.06
C ALA A 177 -4.81 -25.65 10.58
N GLU A 178 -5.68 -26.09 9.67
CA GLU A 178 -5.60 -25.73 8.25
C GLU A 178 -5.94 -24.25 8.03
N VAL A 179 -6.87 -23.69 8.81
CA VAL A 179 -7.15 -22.24 8.80
C VAL A 179 -5.93 -21.46 9.27
N GLU A 180 -5.26 -21.90 10.34
CA GLU A 180 -4.01 -21.30 10.82
C GLU A 180 -2.91 -21.35 9.75
N GLU A 181 -2.69 -22.52 9.14
CA GLU A 181 -1.70 -22.69 8.08
C GLU A 181 -2.02 -21.79 6.87
N TRP A 182 -3.28 -21.71 6.48
CA TRP A 182 -3.72 -20.82 5.40
C TRP A 182 -3.50 -19.34 5.73
N MET A 183 -3.85 -18.90 6.95
CA MET A 183 -3.64 -17.52 7.38
C MET A 183 -2.16 -17.15 7.35
N THR A 184 -1.28 -18.00 7.89
CA THR A 184 0.18 -17.76 7.91
C THR A 184 0.80 -17.67 6.52
N LYS A 185 0.22 -18.34 5.51
CA LYS A 185 0.62 -18.22 4.10
C LYS A 185 0.06 -16.97 3.41
N THR A 186 -0.88 -16.26 4.03
CA THR A 186 -1.61 -15.13 3.44
C THR A 186 -1.38 -13.83 4.22
N ASP A 187 -0.14 -13.29 4.16
CA ASP A 187 0.30 -12.11 4.93
C ASP A 187 -0.61 -10.88 4.74
N MET A 188 -1.00 -10.61 3.49
CA MET A 188 -1.93 -9.53 3.16
C MET A 188 -3.27 -9.66 3.92
N PHE A 189 -3.79 -10.88 4.05
CA PHE A 189 -5.05 -11.11 4.76
C PHE A 189 -4.90 -10.93 6.27
N ILE A 190 -3.83 -11.46 6.89
CA ILE A 190 -3.53 -11.22 8.30
C ILE A 190 -3.51 -9.72 8.57
N THR A 191 -2.87 -8.97 7.68
CA THR A 191 -2.75 -7.53 7.86
C THR A 191 -4.09 -6.80 7.72
N VAL A 192 -4.94 -7.19 6.75
CA VAL A 192 -6.33 -6.71 6.64
C VAL A 192 -7.11 -7.04 7.92
N PHE A 193 -7.03 -8.28 8.39
CA PHE A 193 -7.71 -8.77 9.59
C PHE A 193 -7.36 -7.92 10.82
N GLU A 194 -6.08 -7.77 11.15
CA GLU A 194 -5.66 -6.95 12.28
C GLU A 194 -6.06 -5.48 12.14
N THR A 195 -5.91 -4.92 10.93
CA THR A 195 -6.19 -3.51 10.69
C THR A 195 -7.67 -3.20 10.90
N VAL A 196 -8.58 -4.08 10.47
CA VAL A 196 -10.02 -3.90 10.74
C VAL A 196 -10.28 -3.79 12.23
N PHE A 197 -9.70 -4.67 13.06
CA PHE A 197 -9.89 -4.58 14.51
C PHE A 197 -9.26 -3.33 15.13
N ARG A 198 -8.09 -2.89 14.64
CA ARG A 198 -7.47 -1.62 15.08
C ARG A 198 -8.27 -0.39 14.68
N LEU A 199 -8.96 -0.41 13.55
CA LEU A 199 -9.81 0.68 13.09
C LEU A 199 -11.15 0.70 13.83
N LEU A 200 -11.71 -0.47 14.11
CA LEU A 200 -12.93 -0.62 14.90
C LEU A 200 -12.74 -0.21 16.35
N PHE A 201 -11.58 -0.56 16.93
CA PHE A 201 -11.24 -0.32 18.31
C PHE A 201 -9.87 0.36 18.36
N PRO A 202 -9.82 1.71 18.30
CA PRO A 202 -8.58 2.48 18.14
C PRO A 202 -7.71 2.47 19.41
N ILE A 203 -7.06 1.34 19.64
CA ILE A 203 -6.11 1.07 20.71
C ILE A 203 -4.72 1.40 20.15
N ARG A 204 -4.27 2.63 20.34
CA ARG A 204 -2.92 3.11 19.95
C ARG A 204 -2.19 3.59 21.20
N SER A 205 -0.87 3.43 21.30
CA SER A 205 -0.08 4.15 22.32
C SER A 205 0.11 5.61 21.89
N GLU A 206 0.19 6.55 22.83
CA GLU A 206 0.76 7.87 22.51
C GLU A 206 2.26 7.68 22.18
N GLY A 207 2.70 8.18 21.02
CA GLY A 207 4.05 7.90 20.49
C GLY A 207 4.11 6.86 19.37
N TYR A 208 2.98 6.23 19.00
CA TYR A 208 2.88 5.59 17.68
C TYR A 208 2.92 6.69 16.62
N ASN A 209 4.09 6.93 16.02
CA ASN A 209 4.21 7.81 14.86
C ASN A 209 3.17 7.35 13.83
N SER A 210 2.31 8.27 13.36
CA SER A 210 1.38 7.96 12.27
C SER A 210 2.11 7.44 11.02
N ASP A 211 3.41 7.73 10.92
CA ASP A 211 4.31 7.26 9.86
C ASP A 211 4.73 5.79 9.98
N SER A 212 4.56 5.13 11.13
CA SER A 212 4.88 3.69 11.31
C SER A 212 3.67 2.76 11.15
N ALA A 213 2.45 3.31 11.12
CA ALA A 213 1.30 2.55 10.65
C ALA A 213 1.47 2.39 9.14
N LYS A 214 1.95 1.22 8.70
CA LYS A 214 2.11 0.84 7.29
C LYS A 214 0.83 1.21 6.54
N SER A 215 0.87 2.32 5.81
CA SER A 215 -0.30 2.79 5.07
C SER A 215 -0.46 1.86 3.89
N PHE A 216 -1.55 1.08 3.88
CA PHE A 216 -1.81 0.08 2.84
C PHE A 216 -1.98 0.71 1.48
N LEU A 217 -2.54 1.92 1.47
CA LEU A 217 -2.70 2.73 0.28
C LEU A 217 -1.57 3.76 0.21
N PRO A 218 -0.75 3.72 -0.85
CA PRO A 218 0.29 4.72 -1.06
C PRO A 218 -0.36 6.09 -1.32
N THR A 219 0.34 7.18 -1.02
CA THR A 219 -0.11 8.52 -1.41
C THR A 219 0.07 8.70 -2.92
N ALA A 220 -0.99 9.01 -3.67
CA ALA A 220 -0.87 9.38 -5.08
C ALA A 220 -0.40 10.83 -5.24
N THR A 221 0.64 11.04 -6.04
CA THR A 221 1.18 12.37 -6.35
C THR A 221 1.38 12.55 -7.85
N ASN A 222 1.60 13.80 -8.27
CA ASN A 222 1.78 14.20 -9.68
C ASN A 222 0.62 13.86 -10.62
N VAL A 223 -0.60 13.74 -10.09
CA VAL A 223 -1.80 13.40 -10.87
C VAL A 223 -2.83 14.51 -10.84
N ASP A 224 -3.24 14.94 -12.02
CA ASP A 224 -4.39 15.83 -12.21
C ASP A 224 -5.64 14.98 -12.48
N TRP A 225 -6.37 14.66 -11.41
CA TRP A 225 -7.58 13.84 -11.49
C TRP A 225 -8.74 14.47 -12.29
N SER A 226 -8.65 15.74 -12.69
CA SER A 226 -9.62 16.32 -13.62
C SER A 226 -9.45 15.78 -15.05
N LYS A 227 -8.25 15.28 -15.37
CA LYS A 227 -7.87 14.79 -16.70
C LYS A 227 -7.63 13.28 -16.71
N VAL A 228 -7.17 12.72 -15.60
CA VAL A 228 -6.81 11.30 -15.51
C VAL A 228 -7.94 10.49 -14.87
N LYS A 229 -8.31 9.38 -15.52
CA LYS A 229 -9.14 8.33 -14.94
C LYS A 229 -8.30 7.07 -14.88
N THR A 230 -7.90 6.67 -13.67
CA THR A 230 -7.04 5.49 -13.52
C THR A 230 -7.79 4.19 -13.81
N ILE A 231 -7.12 3.22 -14.43
CA ILE A 231 -7.58 1.84 -14.62
C ILE A 231 -7.47 0.99 -13.35
N LEU A 232 -6.82 1.49 -12.30
CA LEU A 232 -6.60 0.80 -11.04
C LEU A 232 -7.74 1.04 -10.04
N ASP A 233 -8.37 -0.02 -9.57
CA ASP A 233 -9.26 0.02 -8.40
C ASP A 233 -8.44 0.00 -7.08
N ILE A 234 -9.09 0.42 -5.98
CA ILE A 234 -8.45 0.50 -4.67
C ILE A 234 -7.89 -0.87 -4.19
N PRO A 235 -8.65 -1.99 -4.25
CA PRO A 235 -8.09 -3.32 -3.98
C PRO A 235 -6.82 -3.67 -4.78
N SER A 236 -6.80 -3.36 -6.08
CA SER A 236 -5.64 -3.59 -6.94
C SER A 236 -4.41 -2.77 -6.50
N ILE A 237 -4.60 -1.52 -6.07
CA ILE A 237 -3.51 -0.67 -5.57
C ILE A 237 -2.95 -1.26 -4.28
N ILE A 238 -3.80 -1.65 -3.33
CA ILE A 238 -3.36 -2.25 -2.06
C ILE A 238 -2.63 -3.57 -2.32
N TYR A 239 -3.14 -4.38 -3.25
CA TYR A 239 -2.52 -5.64 -3.68
C TYR A 239 -1.10 -5.42 -4.22
N LEU A 240 -0.95 -4.50 -5.19
CA LEU A 240 0.36 -4.20 -5.75
C LEU A 240 1.30 -3.60 -4.69
N ASN A 241 0.81 -2.64 -3.90
CA ASN A 241 1.61 -1.99 -2.87
C ASN A 241 2.13 -2.98 -1.82
N HIS A 242 1.31 -3.97 -1.43
CA HIS A 242 1.72 -5.03 -0.52
C HIS A 242 2.89 -5.87 -1.04
N ASN A 243 2.98 -6.05 -2.36
CA ASN A 243 4.05 -6.81 -3.01
C ASN A 243 5.32 -5.98 -3.29
N LEU A 244 5.33 -4.67 -3.00
CA LEU A 244 6.53 -3.83 -3.09
C LEU A 244 7.35 -3.92 -1.79
N SER A 245 8.63 -3.57 -1.86
CA SER A 245 9.46 -3.42 -0.65
C SER A 245 8.99 -2.23 0.20
N SER A 246 9.15 -2.30 1.53
CA SER A 246 8.63 -1.29 2.46
C SER A 246 9.05 0.14 2.15
N SER A 247 10.24 0.36 1.56
CA SER A 247 10.73 1.68 1.18
C SER A 247 9.98 2.31 -0.01
N LEU A 248 9.27 1.50 -0.80
CA LEU A 248 8.52 1.92 -1.99
C LEU A 248 7.01 2.11 -1.72
N GLN A 249 6.53 1.70 -0.54
CA GLN A 249 5.09 1.58 -0.26
C GLN A 249 4.39 2.89 0.11
N LEU A 250 5.13 3.95 0.39
CA LEU A 250 4.58 5.18 0.95
C LEU A 250 3.92 6.10 -0.10
N GLN A 251 4.49 6.17 -1.30
CA GLN A 251 4.11 7.15 -2.30
C GLN A 251 4.21 6.58 -3.71
N TRP A 252 3.18 6.84 -4.52
CA TRP A 252 3.14 6.54 -5.94
C TRP A 252 2.99 7.85 -6.72
N ARG A 253 3.84 8.04 -7.73
CA ARG A 253 3.90 9.20 -8.60
C ARG A 253 3.34 8.83 -9.95
N PHE A 254 2.29 9.51 -10.41
CA PHE A 254 1.83 9.33 -11.77
C PHE A 254 2.90 9.81 -12.76
N LEU A 255 3.24 8.96 -13.75
CA LEU A 255 4.24 9.27 -14.77
C LEU A 255 3.60 9.40 -16.15
N TYR A 256 2.71 8.49 -16.51
CA TYR A 256 2.17 8.42 -17.86
C TYR A 256 0.80 7.73 -17.91
N SER A 257 -0.06 8.21 -18.80
CA SER A 257 -1.18 7.44 -19.37
C SER A 257 -1.37 7.81 -20.83
N ASN A 258 -1.63 6.83 -21.69
CA ASN A 258 -1.97 7.11 -23.09
C ASN A 258 -3.29 7.86 -23.25
N THR A 259 -4.22 7.73 -22.28
CA THR A 259 -5.45 8.54 -22.25
C THR A 259 -5.19 10.04 -22.09
N LEU A 260 -4.05 10.42 -21.51
CA LEU A 260 -3.65 11.82 -21.31
C LEU A 260 -2.65 12.30 -22.36
N TYR A 261 -1.65 11.48 -22.69
CA TYR A 261 -0.50 11.86 -23.54
C TYR A 261 -0.57 11.29 -24.97
N GLY A 262 -1.63 10.55 -25.29
CA GLY A 262 -1.84 9.90 -26.59
C GLY A 262 -1.06 8.59 -26.74
N ASP A 263 -1.41 7.84 -27.79
CA ASP A 263 -0.84 6.54 -28.14
C ASP A 263 0.53 6.68 -28.82
N SER A 264 1.54 7.07 -28.05
CA SER A 264 2.90 7.29 -28.55
C SER A 264 3.94 6.65 -27.66
N TYR A 265 4.66 5.67 -28.22
CA TYR A 265 5.78 5.02 -27.55
C TYR A 265 6.88 6.02 -27.17
N SER A 266 7.19 6.98 -28.05
CA SER A 266 8.17 8.02 -27.75
C SER A 266 7.76 8.88 -26.55
N GLN A 267 6.45 9.16 -26.39
CA GLN A 267 5.94 9.87 -25.20
C GLN A 267 6.04 9.00 -23.95
N LEU A 268 5.65 7.72 -24.02
CA LEU A 268 5.83 6.78 -22.91
C LEU A 268 7.29 6.78 -22.44
N VAL A 269 8.24 6.54 -23.36
CA VAL A 269 9.67 6.47 -23.03
C VAL A 269 10.13 7.77 -22.37
N ALA A 270 9.80 8.93 -22.95
CA ALA A 270 10.19 10.23 -22.40
C ALA A 270 9.70 10.46 -20.95
N HIS A 271 8.55 9.91 -20.57
CA HIS A 271 7.98 10.07 -19.22
C HIS A 271 8.51 9.07 -18.20
N ILE A 272 9.04 7.92 -18.62
CA ILE A 272 9.49 6.85 -17.70
C ILE A 272 11.01 6.82 -17.51
N LEU A 273 11.78 7.45 -18.41
CA LEU A 273 13.23 7.48 -18.31
C LEU A 273 13.69 8.14 -17.02
N GLU A 274 14.64 7.47 -16.36
CA GLU A 274 15.31 7.97 -15.16
C GLU A 274 14.37 8.28 -13.98
N GLN A 275 13.15 7.75 -13.97
CA GLN A 275 12.15 8.03 -12.93
C GLN A 275 12.22 7.14 -11.68
N GLY A 276 13.26 6.31 -11.53
CA GLY A 276 13.34 5.32 -10.45
C GLY A 276 12.47 4.09 -10.72
N PRO A 277 12.23 3.25 -9.68
CA PRO A 277 11.36 2.08 -9.79
C PRO A 277 9.93 2.48 -10.18
N CYS A 278 9.28 1.68 -11.02
CA CYS A 278 7.93 1.97 -11.49
C CYS A 278 7.11 0.71 -11.78
N LEU A 279 5.79 0.89 -11.77
CA LEU A 279 4.78 -0.08 -12.19
C LEU A 279 4.26 0.34 -13.55
N ILE A 280 4.27 -0.57 -14.51
CA ILE A 280 3.61 -0.42 -15.79
C ILE A 280 2.37 -1.29 -15.76
N VAL A 281 1.20 -0.68 -15.98
CA VAL A 281 -0.10 -1.32 -15.96
C VAL A 281 -0.71 -1.19 -17.36
N ILE A 282 -1.15 -2.31 -17.92
CA ILE A 282 -1.74 -2.38 -19.25
C ILE A 282 -3.13 -2.98 -19.10
N ARG A 283 -4.10 -2.35 -19.74
CA ARG A 283 -5.40 -2.92 -20.05
C ARG A 283 -5.43 -3.28 -21.53
N ASP A 284 -5.75 -4.54 -21.84
CA ASP A 284 -6.00 -4.94 -23.23
C ASP A 284 -7.46 -4.69 -23.64
N LYS A 285 -7.74 -4.74 -24.95
CA LYS A 285 -9.10 -4.57 -25.47
C LYS A 285 -10.07 -5.70 -25.10
N ASP A 286 -9.57 -6.81 -24.57
CA ASP A 286 -10.39 -7.90 -24.01
C ASP A 286 -10.70 -7.66 -22.51
N GLY A 287 -10.27 -6.52 -21.93
CA GLY A 287 -10.56 -6.11 -20.56
C GLY A 287 -9.66 -6.72 -19.48
N HIS A 288 -8.60 -7.44 -19.88
CA HIS A 288 -7.61 -7.95 -18.93
C HIS A 288 -6.71 -6.81 -18.48
N ILE A 289 -6.37 -6.80 -17.19
CA ILE A 289 -5.46 -5.80 -16.62
C ILE A 289 -4.27 -6.55 -16.04
N PHE A 290 -3.07 -6.20 -16.47
CA PHE A 290 -1.83 -6.87 -16.11
C PHE A 290 -0.65 -5.91 -16.27
N GLY A 291 0.54 -6.34 -15.90
CA GLY A 291 1.69 -5.46 -15.97
C GLY A 291 2.95 -6.02 -15.36
N GLY A 292 3.87 -5.11 -15.07
CA GLY A 292 5.11 -5.46 -14.40
C GLY A 292 5.66 -4.33 -13.53
N PHE A 293 6.35 -4.73 -12.47
CA PHE A 293 7.16 -3.87 -11.63
C PHE A 293 8.61 -3.90 -12.10
N ILE A 294 9.19 -2.72 -12.30
CA ILE A 294 10.58 -2.51 -12.68
C ILE A 294 11.30 -1.91 -11.48
N SER A 295 12.29 -2.64 -10.96
CA SER A 295 12.98 -2.31 -9.71
C SER A 295 14.00 -1.18 -9.81
N THR A 296 14.34 -0.74 -11.02
CA THR A 296 15.36 0.28 -11.29
C THR A 296 14.84 1.35 -12.25
N SER A 297 15.50 2.51 -12.30
CA SER A 297 15.24 3.52 -13.33
C SER A 297 15.32 2.94 -14.74
N CYS A 298 14.30 3.20 -15.56
CA CYS A 298 14.29 2.83 -16.97
C CYS A 298 15.41 3.57 -17.75
N LYS A 299 16.11 2.84 -18.62
CA LYS A 299 17.15 3.37 -19.52
C LYS A 299 17.00 2.74 -20.90
N ILE A 300 17.25 3.51 -21.97
CA ILE A 300 17.29 2.96 -23.33
C ILE A 300 18.59 2.16 -23.47
N THR A 301 18.48 0.87 -23.74
CA THR A 301 19.61 -0.04 -23.93
C THR A 301 19.25 -1.19 -24.85
N SER A 302 20.23 -1.68 -25.60
CA SER A 302 20.08 -2.88 -26.43
C SER A 302 20.17 -4.19 -25.63
N LYS A 303 20.40 -4.11 -24.31
CA LYS A 303 20.55 -5.26 -23.40
C LYS A 303 19.48 -5.26 -22.31
N PHE A 304 19.24 -6.41 -21.71
CA PHE A 304 18.42 -6.51 -20.51
C PHE A 304 19.04 -5.77 -19.33
N SER A 305 18.18 -5.23 -18.47
CA SER A 305 18.48 -4.47 -17.25
C SER A 305 17.46 -4.80 -16.15
N GLY A 306 17.58 -4.17 -14.98
CA GLY A 306 16.76 -4.46 -13.80
C GLY A 306 17.43 -5.42 -12.81
N SER A 307 16.73 -5.77 -11.74
CA SER A 307 17.16 -6.75 -10.72
C SER A 307 16.16 -7.89 -10.58
N SER A 308 16.51 -8.90 -9.79
CA SER A 308 15.62 -9.99 -9.39
C SER A 308 14.37 -9.55 -8.63
N ASP A 309 14.31 -8.29 -8.18
CA ASP A 309 13.13 -7.72 -7.51
C ASP A 309 12.03 -7.32 -8.49
N CYS A 310 12.32 -7.29 -9.80
CA CYS A 310 11.28 -7.13 -10.82
C CYS A 310 10.29 -8.30 -10.74
N PHE A 311 9.02 -8.03 -11.06
CA PHE A 311 8.00 -9.07 -11.15
C PHE A 311 6.94 -8.70 -12.17
N LEU A 312 6.27 -9.72 -12.71
CA LEU A 312 5.05 -9.54 -13.51
C LEU A 312 3.82 -9.73 -12.63
N PHE A 313 2.70 -9.12 -13.00
CA PHE A 313 1.44 -9.28 -12.28
C PHE A 313 0.22 -9.29 -13.19
N THR A 314 -0.88 -9.87 -12.70
CA THR A 314 -2.23 -9.72 -13.23
C THR A 314 -3.14 -9.10 -12.18
N LEU A 315 -4.08 -8.25 -12.62
CA LEU A 315 -5.09 -7.58 -11.81
C LEU A 315 -6.52 -8.01 -12.17
N SER A 316 -6.78 -8.27 -13.46
CA SER A 316 -8.09 -8.69 -13.95
C SER A 316 -7.91 -9.72 -15.08
N PRO A 317 -8.69 -10.82 -15.08
CA PRO A 317 -9.80 -11.14 -14.19
C PRO A 317 -9.39 -11.75 -12.84
N LYS A 318 -8.10 -12.08 -12.65
CA LYS A 318 -7.58 -12.71 -11.43
C LYS A 318 -6.27 -12.06 -11.02
N TYR A 319 -6.03 -11.98 -9.72
CA TYR A 319 -4.74 -11.54 -9.18
C TYR A 319 -3.69 -12.63 -9.29
N GLY A 320 -2.46 -12.21 -9.62
CA GLY A 320 -1.28 -13.06 -9.67
C GLY A 320 -0.03 -12.19 -9.65
N VAL A 321 1.00 -12.60 -8.91
CA VAL A 321 2.32 -11.97 -8.87
C VAL A 321 3.36 -13.05 -9.16
N TYR A 322 4.27 -12.74 -10.08
CA TYR A 322 5.23 -13.69 -10.64
C TYR A 322 6.64 -13.09 -10.53
N THR A 323 7.37 -13.52 -9.50
CA THR A 323 8.72 -13.07 -9.18
C THR A 323 9.78 -13.84 -9.96
N ALA A 324 11.02 -13.33 -9.96
CA ALA A 324 12.12 -13.97 -10.66
C ALA A 324 12.33 -15.44 -10.25
N THR A 325 12.49 -16.33 -11.23
CA THR A 325 12.74 -17.77 -11.03
C THR A 325 14.20 -18.07 -10.68
N GLY A 326 15.11 -17.11 -10.94
CA GLY A 326 16.56 -17.31 -10.86
C GLY A 326 17.15 -18.05 -12.07
N TYR A 327 16.37 -18.34 -13.11
CA TYR A 327 16.86 -19.05 -14.31
C TYR A 327 17.74 -18.17 -15.21
N ASN A 328 17.45 -16.87 -15.30
CA ASN A 328 18.22 -15.88 -16.06
C ASN A 328 17.98 -14.46 -15.50
N ASP A 329 18.75 -13.50 -16.01
CA ASP A 329 18.70 -12.10 -15.60
C ASP A 329 17.97 -11.19 -16.62
N ASN A 330 17.07 -11.75 -17.43
CA ASN A 330 16.37 -11.03 -18.51
C ASN A 330 15.14 -10.26 -17.98
N PHE A 331 15.33 -9.40 -16.98
CA PHE A 331 14.23 -8.80 -16.22
C PHE A 331 13.46 -7.72 -17.01
N PHE A 332 14.17 -6.73 -17.55
CA PHE A 332 13.59 -5.58 -18.24
C PHE A 332 14.39 -5.19 -19.49
N TYR A 333 13.69 -4.89 -20.58
CA TYR A 333 14.24 -4.48 -21.86
C TYR A 333 13.52 -3.22 -22.34
N LEU A 334 14.27 -2.20 -22.73
CA LEU A 334 13.73 -0.97 -23.29
C LEU A 334 14.62 -0.46 -24.40
N ASN A 335 14.09 -0.45 -25.62
CA ASN A 335 14.87 -0.05 -26.79
C ASN A 335 14.05 0.86 -27.71
N GLN A 336 14.73 1.77 -28.40
CA GLN A 336 14.11 2.74 -29.29
C GLN A 336 15.09 3.19 -30.38
N GLY A 337 14.62 3.30 -31.62
CA GLY A 337 15.38 3.88 -32.72
C GLY A 337 16.49 2.99 -33.30
N VAL A 338 16.55 1.70 -32.94
CA VAL A 338 17.57 0.76 -33.45
C VAL A 338 16.96 -0.09 -34.57
N GLN A 339 17.64 -0.23 -35.71
CA GLN A 339 17.11 -1.00 -36.85
C GLN A 339 17.26 -2.52 -36.70
N THR A 340 18.26 -2.97 -35.96
CA THR A 340 18.66 -4.39 -35.88
C THR A 340 18.03 -5.16 -34.75
N LEU A 341 17.37 -4.48 -33.82
CA LEU A 341 16.78 -5.07 -32.62
C LEU A 341 15.33 -4.58 -32.45
N PRO A 342 14.47 -5.38 -31.77
CA PRO A 342 13.10 -4.97 -31.50
C PRO A 342 13.08 -3.63 -30.74
N ASN A 343 12.24 -2.71 -31.18
CA ASN A 343 12.00 -1.45 -30.47
C ASN A 343 10.68 -1.58 -29.72
N GLY A 344 10.71 -1.26 -28.44
CA GLY A 344 9.60 -1.51 -27.54
C GLY A 344 10.08 -1.78 -26.13
N LEU A 345 9.13 -2.15 -25.30
CA LEU A 345 9.32 -2.44 -23.88
C LEU A 345 9.01 -3.90 -23.63
N GLY A 346 9.96 -4.62 -23.05
CA GLY A 346 9.83 -6.05 -22.75
C GLY A 346 10.18 -6.36 -21.30
N MET A 347 9.51 -7.36 -20.72
CA MET A 347 9.82 -7.90 -19.40
C MET A 347 9.79 -9.42 -19.42
N GLY A 348 10.90 -10.03 -18.98
CA GLY A 348 11.05 -11.48 -18.83
C GLY A 348 11.10 -12.24 -20.15
N GLY A 349 11.78 -13.38 -20.18
CA GLY A 349 11.89 -14.23 -21.35
C GLY A 349 13.14 -13.92 -22.17
N GLN A 350 12.98 -13.76 -23.48
CA GLN A 350 14.07 -13.45 -24.41
C GLN A 350 13.55 -12.57 -25.56
N LEU A 351 14.45 -12.01 -26.37
CA LEU A 351 14.05 -11.20 -27.53
C LEU A 351 13.03 -11.94 -28.39
N ASN A 352 11.94 -11.25 -28.75
CA ASN A 352 10.78 -11.74 -29.50
C ASN A 352 9.86 -12.74 -28.77
N TYR A 353 10.21 -13.16 -27.56
CA TYR A 353 9.47 -14.10 -26.71
C TYR A 353 9.45 -13.59 -25.26
N PHE A 354 8.83 -12.42 -25.07
CA PHE A 354 8.75 -11.84 -23.73
C PHE A 354 7.54 -12.34 -22.96
N GLY A 355 7.67 -12.41 -21.63
CA GLY A 355 6.53 -12.63 -20.73
C GLY A 355 5.52 -11.48 -20.82
N LEU A 356 6.02 -10.26 -21.02
CA LEU A 356 5.26 -9.07 -21.37
C LEU A 356 6.03 -8.25 -22.41
N TRP A 357 5.40 -7.92 -23.52
CA TRP A 357 5.92 -7.05 -24.57
C TRP A 357 4.91 -5.97 -24.94
N LEU A 358 5.39 -4.74 -25.07
CA LEU A 358 4.68 -3.61 -25.68
C LEU A 358 5.51 -3.12 -26.87
N ASP A 359 4.93 -3.18 -28.06
CA ASP A 359 5.58 -2.81 -29.31
C ASP A 359 5.71 -1.28 -29.45
N GLN A 360 6.73 -0.80 -30.17
CA GLN A 360 6.89 0.63 -30.47
C GLN A 360 5.71 1.27 -31.21
N SER A 361 4.90 0.48 -31.92
CA SER A 361 3.65 0.96 -32.55
C SER A 361 2.63 1.42 -31.51
N PHE A 362 2.80 1.03 -30.24
CA PHE A 362 1.92 1.33 -29.12
C PHE A 362 0.50 0.75 -29.22
N ILE A 363 0.20 0.04 -30.31
CA ILE A 363 -1.12 -0.56 -30.57
C ILE A 363 -1.16 -2.01 -30.13
N LYS A 364 -0.03 -2.72 -30.21
CA LYS A 364 0.06 -4.16 -30.00
C LYS A 364 1.11 -4.53 -28.97
N GLY A 365 0.88 -5.68 -28.35
CA GLY A 365 1.84 -6.32 -27.46
C GLY A 365 1.66 -7.83 -27.48
N HIS A 366 2.52 -8.53 -26.75
CA HIS A 366 2.35 -9.97 -26.55
C HIS A 366 2.75 -10.42 -25.15
N SER A 367 2.18 -11.55 -24.74
CA SER A 367 2.55 -12.29 -23.54
C SER A 367 2.85 -13.74 -23.94
N LYS A 368 4.09 -13.98 -24.37
CA LYS A 368 4.54 -15.29 -24.89
C LYS A 368 5.11 -16.13 -23.75
N ALA A 369 4.23 -16.81 -23.05
CA ALA A 369 4.55 -17.62 -21.88
C ALA A 369 4.04 -19.06 -22.04
N VAL A 370 4.54 -19.80 -23.04
CA VAL A 370 4.12 -21.20 -23.29
C VAL A 370 5.26 -22.17 -22.94
N PRO A 371 5.12 -23.03 -21.90
CA PRO A 371 4.00 -23.11 -20.94
C PRO A 371 4.04 -22.02 -19.86
N LYS A 372 5.22 -21.44 -19.58
CA LYS A 372 5.44 -20.32 -18.66
C LYS A 372 6.63 -19.47 -19.12
N CYS A 373 6.67 -18.20 -18.75
CA CYS A 373 7.84 -17.34 -18.95
C CYS A 373 9.04 -17.90 -18.15
N THR A 374 10.21 -17.99 -18.77
CA THR A 374 11.41 -18.55 -18.11
C THR A 374 11.93 -17.68 -16.96
N THR A 375 11.87 -16.35 -17.10
CA THR A 375 12.40 -15.40 -16.10
C THR A 375 11.52 -15.27 -14.88
N PHE A 376 10.20 -15.24 -15.05
CA PHE A 376 9.25 -14.96 -13.95
C PHE A 376 8.33 -16.13 -13.59
N GLY A 377 8.36 -17.23 -14.37
CA GLY A 377 7.42 -18.35 -14.16
C GLY A 377 5.95 -17.96 -14.37
N SER A 378 5.70 -16.79 -14.97
CA SER A 378 4.35 -16.29 -15.22
C SER A 378 3.65 -17.11 -16.31
N PRO A 379 2.32 -17.27 -16.23
CA PRO A 379 1.52 -17.70 -17.36
C PRO A 379 1.36 -16.56 -18.38
N GLN A 380 0.53 -16.77 -19.40
CA GLN A 380 0.02 -15.68 -20.23
C GLN A 380 -0.76 -14.69 -19.34
N LEU A 381 -0.39 -13.41 -19.42
CA LEU A 381 -0.97 -12.35 -18.60
C LEU A 381 -2.22 -11.73 -19.23
N SER A 382 -2.20 -11.60 -20.56
CA SER A 382 -3.25 -11.01 -21.39
C SER A 382 -4.35 -12.02 -21.74
N GLY A 383 -5.47 -11.53 -22.28
CA GLY A 383 -6.55 -12.41 -22.75
C GLY A 383 -6.12 -13.34 -23.89
N LYS A 384 -5.17 -12.89 -24.72
CA LYS A 384 -4.59 -13.63 -25.86
C LYS A 384 -3.07 -13.49 -25.88
N GLN A 385 -2.38 -14.43 -26.50
CA GLN A 385 -0.91 -14.39 -26.62
C GLN A 385 -0.42 -13.08 -27.28
N GLU A 386 -1.09 -12.66 -28.35
CA GLU A 386 -0.92 -11.33 -28.96
C GLU A 386 -2.15 -10.50 -28.57
N PHE A 387 -1.95 -9.30 -28.05
CA PHE A 387 -3.03 -8.45 -27.55
C PHE A 387 -2.99 -7.05 -28.18
N GLU A 388 -4.15 -6.43 -28.22
CA GLU A 388 -4.29 -5.02 -28.58
C GLU A 388 -4.39 -4.18 -27.30
N VAL A 389 -3.63 -3.09 -27.27
CA VAL A 389 -3.59 -2.15 -26.15
C VAL A 389 -4.86 -1.31 -26.16
N ASP A 390 -5.51 -1.19 -25.00
CA ASP A 390 -6.56 -0.21 -24.75
C ASP A 390 -5.99 0.97 -23.94
N THR A 391 -5.46 0.67 -22.75
CA THR A 391 -4.88 1.70 -21.87
C THR A 391 -3.53 1.24 -21.32
N VAL A 392 -2.57 2.16 -21.26
CA VAL A 392 -1.31 1.99 -20.54
C VAL A 392 -1.21 3.09 -19.49
N GLU A 393 -0.90 2.70 -18.26
CA GLU A 393 -0.59 3.60 -17.15
C GLU A 393 0.77 3.26 -16.55
N VAL A 394 1.53 4.28 -16.16
CA VAL A 394 2.80 4.11 -15.45
C VAL A 394 2.84 4.94 -14.18
N TRP A 395 3.19 4.26 -13.09
CA TRP A 395 3.29 4.83 -11.76
C TRP A 395 4.70 4.61 -11.21
N GLY A 396 5.45 5.68 -10.95
CA GLY A 396 6.72 5.61 -10.23
C GLY A 396 6.45 5.33 -8.75
N VAL A 397 7.17 4.41 -8.12
CA VAL A 397 6.96 4.05 -6.72
C VAL A 397 8.12 4.50 -5.85
N GLY A 398 7.80 4.86 -4.60
CA GLY A 398 8.74 5.46 -3.67
C GLY A 398 9.11 6.91 -4.01
N SER A 399 10.09 7.41 -3.27
CA SER A 399 10.67 8.74 -3.48
C SER A 399 11.15 8.87 -4.92
N GLY A 400 10.79 9.98 -5.57
CA GLY A 400 11.31 10.27 -6.90
C GLY A 400 12.84 10.34 -6.90
N PRO A 401 13.46 10.23 -8.09
CA PRO A 401 14.88 10.50 -8.22
C PRO A 401 15.13 11.86 -7.58
N LYS A 402 16.08 11.92 -6.65
CA LYS A 402 16.63 13.21 -6.25
C LYS A 402 17.20 13.78 -7.53
N LYS A 403 16.57 14.82 -8.08
CA LYS A 403 17.26 15.66 -9.05
C LYS A 403 18.52 16.08 -8.32
N ASN A 404 19.67 15.56 -8.74
CA ASN A 404 20.90 16.27 -8.53
C ASN A 404 20.66 17.58 -9.29
N HIS A 405 20.15 18.59 -8.60
CA HIS A 405 20.71 19.90 -8.85
C HIS A 405 22.19 19.67 -8.59
N ASP A 406 22.96 19.51 -9.67
CA ASP A 406 24.38 19.76 -9.63
C ASP A 406 24.55 21.02 -8.77
N SER A 407 25.16 20.85 -7.60
CA SER A 407 26.18 21.74 -7.06
C SER A 407 26.00 23.27 -7.16
N ASP A 408 24.78 23.84 -7.17
CA ASP A 408 24.62 25.30 -7.30
C ASP A 408 23.58 25.96 -6.36
N GLU A 409 22.82 25.21 -5.54
CA GLU A 409 21.85 25.81 -4.59
C GLU A 409 22.18 25.56 -3.11
N GLU A 410 23.11 24.67 -2.75
CA GLU A 410 23.69 24.63 -1.39
C GLU A 410 24.88 25.58 -1.21
N ASP A 411 25.33 26.26 -2.29
CA ASP A 411 26.47 27.19 -2.27
C ASP A 411 26.07 28.68 -2.40
N LYS A 412 24.78 29.02 -2.28
CA LYS A 412 24.35 30.44 -2.16
C LYS A 412 24.48 31.01 -0.74
N HIS A 413 24.70 30.19 0.28
CA HIS A 413 25.10 30.65 1.62
C HIS A 413 26.60 30.50 1.95
N ALA A 414 27.39 29.99 1.00
CA ALA A 414 28.84 29.87 1.14
C ALA A 414 29.65 30.78 0.20
N LYS A 415 29.04 31.79 -0.44
CA LYS A 415 29.75 32.96 -0.98
C LYS A 415 30.13 34.00 0.08
N LYS A 416 30.66 33.56 1.22
CA LYS A 416 31.60 34.39 2.00
C LYS A 416 32.93 33.68 1.93
N SER A 417 33.86 34.31 1.21
CA SER A 417 35.24 33.85 1.07
C SER A 417 35.76 33.40 2.43
N ILE A 418 36.54 32.32 2.47
CA ILE A 418 37.17 31.84 3.71
C ILE A 418 38.02 32.96 4.35
N LEU A 419 38.44 33.97 3.58
CA LEU A 419 39.11 35.17 4.07
C LEU A 419 38.20 36.16 4.83
N ASP A 420 36.89 36.10 4.68
CA ASP A 420 35.93 36.98 5.38
C ASP A 420 35.56 36.43 6.78
N LYS A 421 35.90 35.16 7.07
CA LYS A 421 35.59 34.52 8.36
C LYS A 421 36.75 34.56 9.36
N ASP A 422 37.96 34.86 8.90
CA ASP A 422 39.17 34.88 9.74
C ASP A 422 39.95 36.19 9.57
N ALA A 423 39.66 37.15 10.45
CA ALA A 423 40.33 38.45 10.50
C ALA A 423 41.85 38.32 10.75
N THR A 424 42.28 37.21 11.36
CA THR A 424 43.69 36.93 11.66
C THR A 424 44.43 36.49 10.39
N ALA A 425 43.80 35.70 9.53
CA ALA A 425 44.35 35.30 8.24
C ALA A 425 44.51 36.51 7.28
N LYS A 426 43.58 37.46 7.31
CA LYS A 426 43.65 38.71 6.53
C LYS A 426 44.83 39.60 6.97
N ALA A 427 45.04 39.76 8.27
CA ALA A 427 46.16 40.53 8.82
C ALA A 427 47.54 39.91 8.50
N PHE A 428 47.65 38.58 8.47
CA PHE A 428 48.88 37.88 8.09
C PHE A 428 49.24 38.03 6.59
N LEU A 429 48.25 38.07 5.70
CA LEU A 429 48.46 38.27 4.26
C LEU A 429 48.90 39.71 3.92
N GLU A 430 48.41 40.68 4.67
CA GLU A 430 48.77 42.10 4.54
C GLU A 430 50.18 42.38 5.06
N LEU A 431 50.57 41.76 6.19
CA LEU A 431 51.94 41.77 6.71
C LEU A 431 52.95 41.05 5.80
N ALA A 432 52.50 40.09 5.01
CA ALA A 432 53.31 39.34 4.04
C ALA A 432 53.41 40.02 2.65
N GLY A 433 52.84 41.22 2.47
CA GLY A 433 53.02 42.05 1.27
C GLY A 433 52.35 41.54 0.00
N LYS A 434 51.29 40.70 0.10
CA LYS A 434 50.54 40.21 -1.07
C LYS A 434 49.16 40.87 -1.15
N SER A 435 48.95 41.74 -2.14
CA SER A 435 47.65 42.39 -2.37
C SER A 435 46.68 41.49 -3.16
N GLN A 436 45.37 41.60 -2.85
CA GLN A 436 44.31 40.84 -3.52
C GLN A 436 43.88 41.51 -4.84
N VAL A 437 43.88 40.75 -5.93
CA VAL A 437 43.46 41.18 -7.27
C VAL A 437 42.07 40.61 -7.55
N SER A 438 41.00 41.18 -6.99
CA SER A 438 39.61 40.95 -7.48
C SER A 438 38.59 41.81 -6.73
N GLU A 439 38.68 43.14 -6.83
CA GLU A 439 37.62 44.05 -6.33
C GLU A 439 36.72 44.59 -7.44
N GLY A 440 37.02 44.34 -8.72
CA GLY A 440 36.38 45.01 -9.87
C GLY A 440 35.18 44.30 -10.52
N LEU A 441 34.73 43.14 -10.02
CA LEU A 441 33.65 42.36 -10.65
C LEU A 441 32.64 41.88 -9.60
N ARG A 442 31.86 42.80 -9.04
CA ARG A 442 30.64 42.46 -8.29
C ARG A 442 29.52 43.37 -8.77
N GLU A 443 28.49 42.80 -9.37
CA GLU A 443 27.19 43.48 -9.56
C GLU A 443 26.38 43.41 -8.25
N PRO A 444 25.69 44.48 -7.83
CA PRO A 444 24.87 44.47 -6.63
C PRO A 444 23.53 43.76 -6.87
N MET A 445 23.16 42.83 -5.98
CA MET A 445 21.84 42.19 -5.95
C MET A 445 20.86 43.06 -5.16
N GLU A 446 19.69 43.32 -5.73
CA GLU A 446 18.58 44.06 -5.10
C GLU A 446 18.07 43.32 -3.84
N GLU A 447 17.99 44.02 -2.70
CA GLU A 447 17.45 43.50 -1.43
C GLU A 447 15.90 43.61 -1.40
N GLU A 448 15.21 42.47 -1.29
CA GLU A 448 13.77 42.44 -0.99
C GLU A 448 13.52 42.84 0.48
N MET A 449 12.77 43.94 0.67
CA MET A 449 12.43 44.48 2.00
C MET A 449 11.45 43.59 2.78
N SER A 450 11.73 43.40 4.08
CA SER A 450 10.90 42.65 5.02
C SER A 450 9.60 43.38 5.41
N GLU A 451 8.57 42.59 5.74
CA GLU A 451 7.21 43.05 6.10
C GLU A 451 7.13 43.99 7.32
N GLU A 452 8.20 44.16 8.09
CA GLU A 452 8.24 45.14 9.19
C GLU A 452 8.27 46.59 8.70
N MET A 453 8.73 46.87 7.47
CA MET A 453 8.67 48.23 6.89
C MET A 453 7.28 48.61 6.37
N LYS A 454 6.45 47.63 5.98
CA LYS A 454 5.06 47.90 5.55
C LYS A 454 4.16 48.34 6.70
N LYS A 455 4.47 47.92 7.94
CA LYS A 455 3.67 48.26 9.13
C LYS A 455 3.93 49.68 9.67
N LYS A 456 5.02 50.35 9.25
CA LYS A 456 5.35 51.73 9.63
C LYS A 456 4.84 52.81 8.66
N MET A 457 4.20 52.45 7.55
CA MET A 457 3.71 53.41 6.55
C MET A 457 2.20 53.76 6.66
N ASN A 458 1.48 53.28 7.68
CA ASN A 458 0.03 53.48 7.78
C ASN A 458 -0.42 54.34 8.98
N THR A 459 0.31 55.43 9.24
CA THR A 459 -0.18 56.50 10.11
C THR A 459 0.38 57.83 9.64
N ILE A 460 -0.48 58.68 9.05
CA ILE A 460 -0.55 60.17 9.16
C ILE A 460 -1.57 60.69 8.10
N PRO A 461 -2.35 61.74 8.40
CA PRO A 461 -3.73 61.91 7.94
C PRO A 461 -3.90 62.74 6.66
N LYS A 462 -5.05 62.55 6.00
CA LYS A 462 -5.56 63.40 4.91
C LYS A 462 -5.85 64.83 5.42
N MET A 463 -5.25 65.83 4.78
CA MET A 463 -5.73 67.21 4.77
C MET A 463 -5.43 67.83 3.40
N PHE A 464 -6.44 67.86 2.53
CA PHE A 464 -7.20 69.03 2.05
C PHE A 464 -7.93 68.65 0.76
#